data_AF-A0A835WPM8-F1
#
_entry.id   AF-A0A835WPM8-F1
#
_cell.length_a   1.000
_cell.length_b   1.000
_cell.length_c   1.000
_cell.angle_alpha   90.00
_cell.angle_beta   90.00
_cell.angle_gamma   90.00
#
_symmetry.space_group_name_H-M   'P 1'
#
loop_
_entity.id
_entity.type
_entity.pdbx_description
1 polymer ?
#
loop_
_entity_poly.entity_id
_entity_poly.type
_entity_poly.pdbx_seq_one_letter_code
_entity_poly.pdbx_strand_id
1 'polypeptide(L)'
;MGLVGGHWWLMRSGRNISDPRLVGSGGPRSFLSPLTNMHVPVGGCGSCWAHGAASVLADRANIQQGGQWPGAQLSVQHLIDCSGGGSCRGGGDEVAAYKYAAERGVPPETCSPYVAVDHPACTRLLHCYACWPHCRPVERYPRLTASEYGRIRGRLQMKAEIFARGPITCGMDSSKGVEAYRGGVYAEAKERPEVFHTVTVVGWGMQRPQQARQGQERRQQRHEEEDLEGGVEFWVVRNNWGEAWGERGFMRLVTSAYSPDGSSSSSSNGSGNGGGSSSSGGSGERYNLGIETDCSFAVPGRWVPASDLGF
;
A
#
# COMPACT_ATOMS: atom_id res chain seq x y z
N MET A 1 -6.26 -24.59 -23.73
CA MET A 1 -5.78 -23.94 -22.49
C MET A 1 -5.43 -22.50 -22.84
N GLY A 2 -6.41 -21.60 -22.81
CA GLY A 2 -6.25 -20.20 -23.20
C GLY A 2 -5.85 -19.36 -22.00
N LEU A 3 -4.67 -18.76 -22.04
CA LEU A 3 -4.25 -17.69 -21.15
C LEU A 3 -5.15 -16.49 -21.44
N VAL A 4 -6.14 -16.24 -20.57
CA VAL A 4 -7.02 -15.08 -20.67
C VAL A 4 -6.22 -13.86 -20.24
N GLY A 5 -5.56 -13.24 -21.23
CA GLY A 5 -5.06 -11.87 -21.12
C GLY A 5 -6.25 -10.91 -21.08
N GLY A 6 -6.37 -10.17 -19.98
CA GLY A 6 -7.36 -9.10 -19.86
C GLY A 6 -7.32 -8.47 -18.48
N HIS A 7 -7.15 -7.14 -18.44
CA HIS A 7 -7.37 -6.25 -17.29
C HIS A 7 -6.23 -6.06 -16.26
N TRP A 8 -5.07 -5.61 -16.73
CA TRP A 8 -4.05 -4.93 -15.90
C TRP A 8 -3.92 -3.45 -16.32
N TRP A 9 -5.03 -2.70 -16.27
CA TRP A 9 -5.15 -1.40 -16.96
C TRP A 9 -5.03 -0.14 -16.08
N LEU A 10 -4.38 -0.22 -14.92
CA LEU A 10 -3.97 0.97 -14.14
C LEU A 10 -2.46 1.12 -13.90
N MET A 11 -1.65 0.08 -14.16
CA MET A 11 -0.19 0.16 -13.97
C MET A 11 0.60 0.52 -15.25
N ARG A 12 -0.04 0.63 -16.42
CA ARG A 12 0.68 0.81 -17.71
C ARG A 12 0.58 2.18 -18.37
N SER A 13 -0.37 3.05 -17.98
CA SER A 13 -0.70 4.21 -18.82
C SER A 13 -0.22 5.59 -18.33
N GLY A 14 0.66 5.69 -17.34
CA GLY A 14 1.10 6.99 -16.81
C GLY A 14 -0.06 7.89 -16.33
N ARG A 15 -1.23 7.31 -16.07
CA ARG A 15 -2.41 8.02 -15.55
C ARG A 15 -2.46 7.86 -14.05
N ASN A 16 -2.72 9.00 -13.41
CA ASN A 16 -2.66 9.21 -11.96
C ASN A 16 -3.52 8.17 -11.22
N ILE A 17 -2.92 7.49 -10.23
CA ILE A 17 -3.63 6.59 -9.30
C ILE A 17 -4.70 7.35 -8.48
N SER A 18 -4.67 8.68 -8.47
CA SER A 18 -5.48 9.57 -7.63
C SER A 18 -6.66 10.29 -8.32
N ASP A 19 -7.15 9.84 -9.49
CA ASP A 19 -8.38 10.42 -10.07
C ASP A 19 -9.65 9.67 -9.59
N PRO A 20 -10.52 10.27 -8.74
CA PRO A 20 -11.79 9.70 -8.30
C PRO A 20 -12.92 9.84 -9.33
N ARG A 21 -12.68 10.44 -10.52
CA ARG A 21 -13.66 10.40 -11.65
C ARG A 21 -13.81 9.01 -12.28
N LEU A 22 -13.25 7.99 -11.66
CA LEU A 22 -13.21 6.60 -12.13
C LEU A 22 -14.43 5.77 -11.71
N VAL A 23 -15.42 6.37 -11.04
CA VAL A 23 -16.71 5.73 -10.72
C VAL A 23 -17.75 6.15 -11.76
N GLY A 24 -17.67 5.54 -12.94
CA GLY A 24 -18.61 5.74 -14.05
C GLY A 24 -18.40 4.64 -15.09
N SER A 25 -19.50 4.16 -15.68
CA SER A 25 -19.56 3.08 -16.67
C SER A 25 -18.71 3.39 -17.90
N GLY A 26 -17.42 3.04 -17.85
CA GLY A 26 -16.46 3.21 -18.95
C GLY A 26 -15.06 3.71 -18.54
N GLY A 27 -14.84 4.12 -17.29
CA GLY A 27 -13.53 4.54 -16.78
C GLY A 27 -12.62 3.36 -16.34
N PRO A 28 -11.30 3.57 -16.20
CA PRO A 28 -10.39 2.62 -15.56
C PRO A 28 -10.93 2.20 -14.18
N ARG A 29 -11.12 0.89 -13.95
CA ARG A 29 -11.63 0.34 -12.68
C ARG A 29 -10.52 0.35 -11.61
N SER A 30 -10.74 1.04 -10.49
CA SER A 30 -9.86 0.92 -9.32
C SER A 30 -10.02 -0.45 -8.65
N PHE A 31 -8.92 -1.04 -8.21
CA PHE A 31 -8.90 -2.28 -7.41
C PHE A 31 -8.60 -2.01 -5.93
N LEU A 32 -8.33 -0.76 -5.57
CA LEU A 32 -8.00 -0.41 -4.19
C LEU A 32 -9.26 -0.43 -3.32
N SER A 33 -9.14 -1.01 -2.13
CA SER A 33 -10.11 -0.87 -1.06
C SER A 33 -10.25 0.61 -0.65
N PRO A 34 -11.36 0.98 0.01
CA PRO A 34 -11.56 2.35 0.49
C PRO A 34 -10.38 2.85 1.34
N LEU A 35 -10.09 4.14 1.25
CA LEU A 35 -9.14 4.81 2.14
C LEU A 35 -9.62 4.72 3.59
N THR A 36 -8.67 4.56 4.51
CA THR A 36 -8.93 4.49 5.94
C THR A 36 -8.30 5.66 6.68
N ASN A 37 -8.74 5.87 7.92
CA ASN A 37 -8.15 6.86 8.82
C ASN A 37 -7.97 6.26 10.22
N MET A 38 -6.73 5.95 10.58
CA MET A 38 -6.39 5.32 11.85
C MET A 38 -6.60 6.24 13.06
N HIS A 39 -6.62 7.55 12.84
CA HIS A 39 -6.72 8.56 13.91
C HIS A 39 -8.17 8.86 14.34
N VAL A 40 -9.18 8.21 13.78
CA VAL A 40 -10.59 8.39 14.14
C VAL A 40 -11.23 7.01 14.34
N PRO A 41 -12.26 6.85 15.18
CA PRO A 41 -13.08 7.90 15.79
C PRO A 41 -12.52 8.56 17.06
N VAL A 42 -11.64 7.90 17.82
CA VAL A 42 -11.24 8.38 19.16
C VAL A 42 -9.82 8.97 19.28
N GLY A 43 -9.02 8.94 18.20
CA GLY A 43 -7.63 9.40 18.23
C GLY A 43 -6.66 8.45 18.93
N GLY A 44 -5.37 8.57 18.63
CA GLY A 44 -4.29 7.94 19.43
C GLY A 44 -4.06 6.44 19.25
N CYS A 45 -4.69 5.77 18.27
CA CYS A 45 -4.42 4.38 17.95
C CYS A 45 -3.32 4.25 16.86
N GLY A 46 -2.15 3.73 17.25
CA GLY A 46 -1.02 3.41 16.36
C GLY A 46 -1.22 2.10 15.58
N SER A 47 -2.30 2.01 14.81
CA SER A 47 -2.71 0.81 14.06
C SER A 47 -2.31 0.84 12.57
N CYS A 48 -1.25 1.57 12.22
CA CYS A 48 -0.78 1.68 10.83
C CYS A 48 -0.46 0.29 10.22
N TRP A 49 0.15 -0.59 11.01
CA TRP A 49 0.45 -1.98 10.66
C TRP A 49 -0.81 -2.76 10.23
N ALA A 50 -1.88 -2.66 11.01
CA ALA A 50 -3.13 -3.38 10.76
C ALA A 50 -3.86 -2.82 9.54
N HIS A 51 -3.90 -1.48 9.40
CA HIS A 51 -4.46 -0.83 8.22
C HIS A 51 -3.70 -1.20 6.94
N GLY A 52 -2.37 -1.18 6.99
CA GLY A 52 -1.52 -1.54 5.86
C GLY A 52 -1.78 -2.97 5.40
N ALA A 53 -1.72 -3.92 6.34
CA ALA A 53 -1.91 -5.33 6.06
C ALA A 53 -3.32 -5.65 5.54
N ALA A 54 -4.36 -5.14 6.21
CA ALA A 54 -5.74 -5.33 5.80
C ALA A 54 -6.00 -4.77 4.39
N SER A 55 -5.46 -3.58 4.10
CA SER A 55 -5.67 -2.93 2.81
C SER A 55 -4.91 -3.65 1.68
N VAL A 56 -3.66 -4.09 1.88
CA VAL A 56 -2.92 -4.87 0.88
C VAL A 56 -3.61 -6.19 0.58
N LEU A 57 -4.03 -6.93 1.61
CA LEU A 57 -4.70 -8.21 1.41
C LEU A 57 -6.04 -8.02 0.68
N ALA A 58 -6.79 -6.97 1.00
CA ALA A 58 -8.03 -6.61 0.33
C ALA A 58 -7.81 -6.17 -1.13
N ASP A 59 -6.86 -5.28 -1.40
CA ASP A 59 -6.54 -4.79 -2.75
C ASP A 59 -6.13 -5.95 -3.67
N ARG A 60 -5.27 -6.85 -3.16
CA ARG A 60 -4.82 -8.01 -3.94
C ARG A 60 -5.97 -8.98 -4.19
N ALA A 61 -6.90 -9.14 -3.24
CA ALA A 61 -8.10 -9.95 -3.47
C ALA A 61 -9.00 -9.32 -4.53
N ASN A 62 -9.15 -8.00 -4.51
CA ASN A 62 -9.87 -7.24 -5.55
C ASN A 62 -9.24 -7.42 -6.93
N ILE A 63 -7.90 -7.41 -7.03
CA ILE A 63 -7.17 -7.70 -8.27
C ILE A 63 -7.45 -9.14 -8.73
N GLN A 64 -7.30 -10.12 -7.83
CA GLN A 64 -7.49 -11.53 -8.13
C GLN A 64 -8.92 -11.85 -8.62
N GLN A 65 -9.94 -11.18 -8.08
CA GLN A 65 -11.33 -11.33 -8.52
C GLN A 65 -11.70 -10.48 -9.74
N GLY A 66 -10.76 -9.75 -10.35
CA GLY A 66 -11.00 -8.91 -11.52
C GLY A 66 -11.88 -7.69 -11.23
N GLY A 67 -11.88 -7.19 -9.98
CA GLY A 67 -12.64 -6.02 -9.57
C GLY A 67 -14.15 -6.24 -9.58
N GLN A 68 -14.60 -7.50 -9.47
CA GLN A 68 -16.00 -7.84 -9.32
C GLN A 68 -16.57 -7.33 -8.00
N TRP A 69 -17.85 -7.00 -7.99
CA TRP A 69 -18.57 -6.61 -6.78
C TRP A 69 -19.06 -7.85 -6.02
N PRO A 70 -19.04 -7.86 -4.68
CA PRO A 70 -18.53 -6.81 -3.79
C PRO A 70 -16.99 -6.79 -3.73
N GLY A 71 -16.41 -5.60 -3.61
CA GLY A 71 -14.99 -5.45 -3.30
C GLY A 71 -14.69 -5.87 -1.86
N ALA A 72 -13.50 -6.41 -1.63
CA ALA A 72 -12.98 -6.73 -0.32
C ALA A 72 -12.63 -5.46 0.47
N GLN A 73 -13.05 -5.44 1.73
CA GLN A 73 -12.58 -4.53 2.77
C GLN A 73 -12.54 -5.33 4.07
N LEU A 74 -11.38 -5.43 4.69
CA LEU A 74 -11.14 -6.31 5.84
C LEU A 74 -11.20 -5.53 7.14
N SER A 75 -11.64 -6.21 8.21
CA SER A 75 -11.75 -5.61 9.54
C SER A 75 -10.38 -5.37 10.16
N VAL A 76 -10.03 -4.09 10.27
CA VAL A 76 -8.82 -3.65 10.97
C VAL A 76 -8.98 -3.85 12.47
N GLN A 77 -10.17 -3.57 13.02
CA GLN A 77 -10.43 -3.76 14.44
C GLN A 77 -10.26 -5.22 14.87
N HIS A 78 -10.67 -6.15 14.02
CA HIS A 78 -10.48 -7.57 14.28
C HIS A 78 -9.01 -7.95 14.44
N LEU A 79 -8.12 -7.40 13.58
CA LEU A 79 -6.68 -7.62 13.70
C LEU A 79 -6.13 -7.04 15.01
N ILE A 80 -6.63 -5.89 15.44
CA ILE A 80 -6.23 -5.27 16.72
C ILE A 80 -6.69 -6.13 17.90
N ASP A 81 -7.98 -6.45 17.96
CA ASP A 81 -8.57 -7.13 19.12
C ASP A 81 -8.06 -8.56 19.26
N CYS A 82 -7.91 -9.27 18.15
CA CYS A 82 -7.58 -10.69 18.11
C CYS A 82 -6.09 -10.96 17.93
N SER A 83 -5.26 -10.00 18.36
CA SER A 83 -3.79 -10.12 18.41
C SER A 83 -3.21 -10.53 17.06
N GLY A 84 -3.73 -9.96 15.98
CA GLY A 84 -3.33 -10.25 14.62
C GLY A 84 -1.89 -9.83 14.31
N GLY A 85 -1.26 -9.00 15.13
CA GLY A 85 0.12 -8.60 14.89
C GLY A 85 0.61 -7.43 15.72
N GLY A 86 -0.22 -6.83 16.58
CA GLY A 86 0.12 -5.68 17.40
C GLY A 86 -1.09 -5.14 18.15
N SER A 87 -1.03 -3.86 18.54
CA SER A 87 -2.10 -3.16 19.28
C SER A 87 -2.19 -1.69 18.83
N CYS A 88 -3.08 -0.91 19.44
CA CYS A 88 -3.11 0.55 19.30
C CYS A 88 -1.91 1.25 19.95
N ARG A 89 -1.13 0.59 20.82
CA ARG A 89 0.05 1.17 21.48
C ARG A 89 1.34 1.08 20.66
N GLY A 90 1.23 0.72 19.38
CA GLY A 90 2.36 0.49 18.48
C GLY A 90 2.96 -0.91 18.64
N GLY A 91 4.14 -1.12 18.05
CA GLY A 91 4.85 -2.39 18.07
C GLY A 91 4.23 -3.49 17.21
N GLY A 92 3.38 -3.13 16.25
CA GLY A 92 2.76 -4.09 15.35
C GLY A 92 3.62 -4.44 14.14
N ASP A 93 3.39 -5.63 13.57
CA ASP A 93 4.10 -6.17 12.41
C ASP A 93 3.10 -6.65 11.33
N GLU A 94 3.24 -6.18 10.09
CA GLU A 94 2.35 -6.57 8.99
C GLU A 94 2.56 -8.04 8.63
N VAL A 95 3.77 -8.57 8.77
CA VAL A 95 4.05 -9.98 8.49
C VAL A 95 3.31 -10.87 9.50
N ALA A 96 3.23 -10.46 10.77
CA ALA A 96 2.39 -11.11 11.76
C ALA A 96 0.90 -11.06 11.38
N ALA A 97 0.41 -9.92 10.87
CA ALA A 97 -0.96 -9.78 10.36
C ALA A 97 -1.25 -10.72 9.18
N TYR A 98 -0.30 -10.87 8.26
CA TYR A 98 -0.43 -11.81 7.15
C TYR A 98 -0.35 -13.27 7.60
N LYS A 99 0.50 -13.59 8.58
CA LYS A 99 0.52 -14.90 9.22
C LYS A 99 -0.82 -15.21 9.91
N TYR A 100 -1.38 -14.24 10.63
CA TYR A 100 -2.71 -14.36 11.22
C TYR A 100 -3.76 -14.63 10.14
N ALA A 101 -3.72 -13.90 9.01
CA ALA A 101 -4.60 -14.15 7.88
C ALA A 101 -4.42 -15.55 7.30
N ALA A 102 -3.20 -16.09 7.23
CA ALA A 102 -2.96 -17.45 6.75
C ALA A 102 -3.55 -18.52 7.68
N GLU A 103 -3.42 -18.35 8.99
CA GLU A 103 -3.83 -19.34 9.99
C GLU A 103 -5.30 -19.24 10.38
N ARG A 104 -5.82 -18.01 10.46
CA ARG A 104 -7.13 -17.69 11.05
C ARG A 104 -8.02 -16.91 10.10
N GLY A 105 -7.51 -16.41 8.98
CA GLY A 105 -8.26 -15.53 8.08
C GLY A 105 -8.66 -14.20 8.71
N VAL A 106 -9.08 -13.23 7.90
CA VAL A 106 -9.56 -11.91 8.38
C VAL A 106 -10.99 -11.70 7.90
N PRO A 107 -11.95 -11.39 8.78
CA PRO A 107 -13.32 -11.14 8.37
C PRO A 107 -13.46 -9.79 7.65
N PRO A 108 -14.57 -9.57 6.93
CA PRO A 108 -14.86 -8.26 6.34
C PRO A 108 -15.01 -7.18 7.42
N GLU A 109 -14.79 -5.91 7.05
CA GLU A 109 -14.92 -4.73 7.93
C GLU A 109 -16.26 -4.72 8.69
N THR A 110 -17.34 -5.17 8.04
CA THR A 110 -18.68 -5.21 8.63
C THR A 110 -18.82 -6.17 9.82
N CYS A 111 -17.88 -7.10 10.04
CA CYS A 111 -17.92 -7.99 11.20
C CYS A 111 -17.48 -7.31 12.49
N SER A 112 -16.47 -6.45 12.42
CA SER A 112 -15.99 -5.67 13.55
C SER A 112 -15.53 -4.31 13.04
N PRO A 113 -16.42 -3.32 13.01
CA PRO A 113 -16.09 -1.99 12.52
C PRO A 113 -14.94 -1.35 13.28
N TYR A 114 -14.13 -0.54 12.59
CA TYR A 114 -13.03 0.19 13.21
C TYR A 114 -13.50 1.17 14.30
N VAL A 115 -12.99 1.00 15.52
CA VAL A 115 -13.28 1.86 16.68
C VAL A 115 -12.03 2.50 17.29
N ALA A 116 -10.84 2.20 16.76
CA ALA A 116 -9.56 2.80 17.14
C ALA A 116 -9.21 2.65 18.64
N VAL A 117 -9.54 1.49 19.24
CA VAL A 117 -9.18 1.17 20.63
C VAL A 117 -8.62 -0.24 20.75
N ASP A 118 -7.89 -0.50 21.84
CA ASP A 118 -7.60 -1.85 22.29
C ASP A 118 -8.78 -2.36 23.13
N HIS A 119 -9.43 -3.45 22.70
CA HIS A 119 -10.26 -4.22 23.62
C HIS A 119 -9.40 -5.14 24.49
N PRO A 120 -9.78 -5.39 25.75
CA PRO A 120 -8.97 -6.17 26.70
C PRO A 120 -8.82 -7.64 26.31
N ALA A 121 -9.76 -8.18 25.53
CA ALA A 121 -9.71 -9.55 25.04
C ALA A 121 -10.54 -9.69 23.76
N CYS A 122 -10.05 -10.50 22.81
CA CYS A 122 -10.82 -10.96 21.67
C CYS A 122 -11.91 -11.95 22.12
N THR A 123 -13.10 -11.41 22.37
CA THR A 123 -14.28 -12.22 22.68
C THR A 123 -14.94 -12.71 21.40
N ARG A 124 -15.81 -13.72 21.51
CA ARG A 124 -16.63 -14.20 20.38
C ARG A 124 -17.41 -13.10 19.68
N LEU A 125 -17.83 -12.07 20.43
CA LEU A 125 -18.51 -10.90 19.88
C LEU A 125 -17.57 -10.13 18.92
N LEU A 126 -16.32 -9.89 19.30
CA LEU A 126 -15.36 -9.11 18.51
C LEU A 126 -14.82 -9.84 17.28
N HIS A 127 -15.11 -11.14 17.13
CA HIS A 127 -14.83 -11.84 15.88
C HIS A 127 -15.77 -11.40 14.75
N CYS A 128 -17.06 -11.33 15.04
CA CYS A 128 -18.09 -10.79 14.14
C CYS A 128 -19.36 -10.54 14.95
N TYR A 129 -19.95 -9.33 14.87
CA TYR A 129 -21.17 -9.02 15.58
C TYR A 129 -22.12 -8.11 14.81
N ALA A 130 -23.37 -8.11 15.25
CA ALA A 130 -24.38 -7.13 14.85
C ALA A 130 -25.15 -6.66 16.08
N CYS A 131 -25.55 -5.38 16.11
CA CYS A 131 -26.26 -4.77 17.24
C CYS A 131 -27.65 -4.32 16.81
N TRP A 132 -28.67 -5.14 17.10
CA TRP A 132 -30.08 -4.77 16.94
C TRP A 132 -31.02 -5.70 17.72
N PRO A 133 -31.74 -5.24 18.77
CA PRO A 133 -31.50 -4.04 19.59
C PRO A 133 -30.30 -4.20 20.56
N HIS A 134 -29.77 -5.42 20.68
CA HIS A 134 -28.59 -5.75 21.48
C HIS A 134 -27.50 -6.33 20.59
N CYS A 135 -26.24 -6.18 20.99
CA CYS A 135 -25.11 -6.78 20.29
C CYS A 135 -25.07 -8.29 20.50
N ARG A 136 -24.96 -9.04 19.41
CA ARG A 136 -24.86 -10.50 19.42
C ARG A 136 -23.77 -10.98 18.45
N PRO A 137 -23.06 -12.07 18.77
CA PRO A 137 -22.15 -12.68 17.83
C PRO A 137 -22.88 -13.14 16.57
N VAL A 138 -22.24 -12.95 15.42
CA VAL A 138 -22.67 -13.53 14.14
C VAL A 138 -21.95 -14.85 13.97
N GLU A 139 -22.69 -15.93 13.84
CA GLU A 139 -22.13 -17.29 13.84
C GLU A 139 -21.63 -17.74 12.46
N ARG A 140 -22.11 -17.11 11.39
CA ARG A 140 -21.76 -17.47 10.01
C ARG A 140 -21.31 -16.23 9.27
N TYR A 141 -20.02 -16.19 8.99
CA TYR A 141 -19.39 -15.09 8.27
C TYR A 141 -18.15 -15.60 7.53
N PRO A 142 -17.76 -14.96 6.42
CA PRO A 142 -16.58 -15.36 5.67
C PRO A 142 -15.31 -14.74 6.28
N ARG A 143 -14.18 -15.39 6.06
CA ARG A 143 -12.84 -14.92 6.44
C ARG A 143 -11.90 -15.08 5.26
N LEU A 144 -11.19 -14.02 4.87
CA LEU A 144 -10.21 -14.06 3.80
C LEU A 144 -8.90 -14.60 4.34
N THR A 145 -8.42 -15.71 3.78
CA THR A 145 -7.11 -16.28 4.14
C THR A 145 -5.97 -15.65 3.34
N ALA A 146 -4.73 -15.81 3.81
CA ALA A 146 -3.53 -15.60 3.00
C ALA A 146 -2.90 -16.95 2.63
N SER A 147 -2.42 -17.10 1.40
CA SER A 147 -1.78 -18.34 0.91
C SER A 147 -0.25 -18.27 0.95
N GLU A 148 0.31 -17.08 0.83
CA GLU A 148 1.74 -16.78 0.89
C GLU A 148 1.90 -15.42 1.57
N TYR A 149 2.99 -15.23 2.32
CA TYR A 149 3.37 -13.92 2.85
C TYR A 149 4.88 -13.86 3.04
N GLY A 150 5.44 -12.65 3.00
CA GLY A 150 6.88 -12.47 3.13
C GLY A 150 7.33 -11.03 3.20
N ARG A 151 8.64 -10.84 3.29
CA ARG A 151 9.29 -9.53 3.23
C ARG A 151 9.95 -9.31 1.88
N ILE A 152 10.02 -8.05 1.49
CA ILE A 152 10.67 -7.57 0.27
C ILE A 152 11.35 -6.24 0.56
N ARG A 153 12.43 -5.95 -0.14
CA ARG A 153 13.21 -4.71 0.02
C ARG A 153 13.89 -4.35 -1.28
N GLY A 154 14.21 -3.07 -1.43
CA GLY A 154 14.87 -2.53 -2.60
C GLY A 154 13.90 -2.24 -3.75
N ARG A 155 14.16 -1.11 -4.43
CA ARG A 155 13.30 -0.58 -5.49
C ARG A 155 12.92 -1.58 -6.56
N LEU A 156 13.86 -2.36 -7.08
CA LEU A 156 13.58 -3.27 -8.21
C LEU A 156 12.68 -4.43 -7.79
N GLN A 157 12.92 -5.00 -6.61
CA GLN A 157 12.11 -6.09 -6.06
C GLN A 157 10.70 -5.59 -5.73
N MET A 158 10.57 -4.41 -5.09
CA MET A 158 9.26 -3.78 -4.85
C MET A 158 8.48 -3.61 -6.14
N LYS A 159 9.10 -3.07 -7.22
CA LYS A 159 8.42 -2.94 -8.52
C LYS A 159 7.99 -4.28 -9.09
N ALA A 160 8.86 -5.29 -9.05
CA ALA A 160 8.55 -6.61 -9.57
C ALA A 160 7.34 -7.22 -8.85
N GLU A 161 7.30 -7.12 -7.52
CA GLU A 161 6.19 -7.62 -6.71
C GLU A 161 4.90 -6.86 -6.96
N ILE A 162 4.95 -5.53 -6.97
CA ILE A 162 3.77 -4.69 -7.22
C ILE A 162 3.21 -4.97 -8.61
N PHE A 163 4.08 -5.04 -9.62
CA PHE A 163 3.66 -5.31 -11.00
C PHE A 163 2.97 -6.66 -11.16
N ALA A 164 3.54 -7.71 -10.54
CA ALA A 164 3.06 -9.07 -10.73
C ALA A 164 1.83 -9.38 -9.86
N ARG A 165 1.79 -8.86 -8.63
CA ARG A 165 0.87 -9.34 -7.58
C ARG A 165 0.11 -8.24 -6.84
N GLY A 166 0.32 -6.97 -7.18
CA GLY A 166 -0.41 -5.84 -6.60
C GLY A 166 0.26 -5.20 -5.37
N PRO A 167 -0.41 -4.25 -4.69
CA PRO A 167 0.19 -3.40 -3.66
C PRO A 167 0.95 -4.14 -2.56
N ILE A 168 1.93 -3.47 -1.95
CA ILE A 168 2.69 -3.99 -0.79
C ILE A 168 2.62 -3.04 0.40
N THR A 169 2.87 -3.54 1.60
CA THR A 169 3.08 -2.73 2.80
C THR A 169 4.55 -2.34 2.89
N CYS A 170 4.84 -1.11 3.30
CA CYS A 170 6.21 -0.65 3.55
C CYS A 170 6.25 0.23 4.79
N GLY A 171 7.28 0.04 5.60
CA GLY A 171 7.61 0.98 6.66
C GLY A 171 8.28 2.22 6.07
N MET A 172 7.97 3.39 6.60
CA MET A 172 8.65 4.65 6.32
C MET A 172 8.74 5.52 7.58
N ASP A 173 9.63 6.50 7.52
CA ASP A 173 9.69 7.59 8.50
C ASP A 173 8.51 8.54 8.33
N SER A 174 7.90 8.93 9.45
CA SER A 174 6.78 9.87 9.49
C SER A 174 7.21 11.18 10.16
N SER A 175 7.96 11.99 9.43
CA SER A 175 8.44 13.30 9.89
C SER A 175 7.32 14.34 9.97
N LYS A 176 7.58 15.48 10.63
CA LYS A 176 6.71 16.67 10.57
C LYS A 176 6.47 17.15 9.13
N GLY A 177 7.43 16.93 8.24
CA GLY A 177 7.30 17.25 6.82
C GLY A 177 6.29 16.34 6.11
N VAL A 178 6.23 15.07 6.48
CA VAL A 178 5.21 14.12 6.01
C VAL A 178 3.83 14.51 6.54
N GLU A 179 3.71 14.87 7.80
CA GLU A 179 2.44 15.37 8.39
C GLU A 179 1.93 16.64 7.68
N ALA A 180 2.86 17.54 7.34
CA ALA A 180 2.57 18.79 6.63
C ALA A 180 2.38 18.62 5.11
N TYR A 181 2.59 17.42 4.55
CA TYR A 181 2.48 17.19 3.11
C TYR A 181 1.07 17.50 2.57
N ARG A 182 1.01 18.22 1.44
CA ARG A 182 -0.23 18.60 0.74
C ARG A 182 -0.21 18.30 -0.76
N GLY A 183 0.93 17.86 -1.30
CA GLY A 183 1.08 17.53 -2.72
C GLY A 183 2.50 17.71 -3.26
N GLY A 184 2.73 17.19 -4.46
CA GLY A 184 4.04 17.21 -5.13
C GLY A 184 4.84 15.91 -4.95
N VAL A 185 5.96 15.77 -5.66
CA VAL A 185 6.89 14.66 -5.43
C VAL A 185 7.76 15.02 -4.23
N TYR A 186 7.54 14.32 -3.12
CA TYR A 186 8.17 14.55 -1.84
C TYR A 186 9.59 13.97 -1.80
N ALA A 187 10.51 14.72 -1.21
CA ALA A 187 11.88 14.32 -0.91
C ALA A 187 12.33 15.05 0.36
N GLU A 188 12.85 14.33 1.34
CA GLU A 188 13.39 14.90 2.59
C GLU A 188 14.69 14.18 2.94
N ALA A 189 15.79 14.94 3.02
CA ALA A 189 17.08 14.38 3.38
C ALA A 189 17.09 13.89 4.84
N LYS A 190 17.34 12.60 5.04
CA LYS A 190 17.57 11.98 6.35
C LYS A 190 18.74 11.02 6.27
N GLU A 191 19.73 11.20 7.15
CA GLU A 191 20.88 10.30 7.25
C GLU A 191 20.50 8.93 7.82
N ARG A 192 19.56 8.91 8.77
CA ARG A 192 19.04 7.72 9.43
C ARG A 192 17.53 7.86 9.60
N PRO A 193 16.72 7.43 8.61
CA PRO A 193 15.27 7.44 8.74
C PRO A 193 14.83 6.49 9.85
N GLU A 194 13.92 6.94 10.71
CA GLU A 194 13.31 6.11 11.75
C GLU A 194 12.05 5.46 11.18
N VAL A 195 12.13 4.17 10.84
CA VAL A 195 11.03 3.44 10.20
C VAL A 195 10.05 2.95 11.27
N PHE A 196 8.98 3.72 11.52
CA PHE A 196 7.96 3.40 12.52
C PHE A 196 6.51 3.56 12.03
N HIS A 197 6.30 3.99 10.78
CA HIS A 197 4.97 4.18 10.20
C HIS A 197 4.77 3.30 8.97
N THR A 198 3.67 2.56 8.95
CA THR A 198 3.33 1.67 7.83
C THR A 198 2.38 2.34 6.87
N VAL A 199 2.78 2.31 5.59
CA VAL A 199 1.99 2.76 4.44
C VAL A 199 1.85 1.62 3.44
N THR A 200 1.08 1.84 2.38
CA THR A 200 0.99 0.89 1.27
C THR A 200 1.51 1.51 -0.02
N VAL A 201 2.42 0.82 -0.72
CA VAL A 201 2.94 1.25 -2.02
C VAL A 201 2.12 0.56 -3.10
N VAL A 202 1.37 1.36 -3.85
CA VAL A 202 0.36 0.87 -4.82
C VAL A 202 0.84 0.96 -6.27
N GLY A 203 2.02 1.55 -6.50
CA GLY A 203 2.60 1.73 -7.83
C GLY A 203 3.76 2.71 -7.82
N TRP A 204 4.25 3.05 -9.01
CA TRP A 204 5.27 4.08 -9.24
C TRP A 204 4.96 4.86 -10.51
N GLY A 205 5.60 6.02 -10.67
CA GLY A 205 5.46 6.88 -11.83
C GLY A 205 6.69 7.75 -12.05
N MET A 206 6.64 8.55 -13.12
CA MET A 206 7.70 9.48 -13.50
C MET A 206 7.11 10.88 -13.64
N GLN A 207 7.68 11.87 -12.95
CA GLN A 207 7.31 13.27 -13.10
C GLN A 207 8.30 13.96 -14.06
N ARG A 208 7.79 14.46 -15.19
CA ARG A 208 8.59 15.24 -16.14
C ARG A 208 9.06 16.56 -15.50
N PRO A 209 10.23 17.10 -15.91
CA PRO A 209 10.70 18.42 -15.50
C PRO A 209 9.67 19.52 -15.72
N GLN A 210 9.64 20.51 -14.83
CA GLN A 210 8.64 21.57 -14.82
C GLN A 210 8.67 22.43 -16.10
N GLN A 211 9.83 22.57 -16.75
CA GLN A 211 10.01 23.29 -18.01
C GLN A 211 9.28 22.62 -19.20
N ALA A 212 9.13 21.28 -19.20
CA ALA A 212 8.39 20.57 -20.23
C ALA A 212 6.87 20.80 -20.16
N ARG A 213 6.33 21.24 -19.00
CA ARG A 213 4.89 21.52 -18.83
C ARG A 213 4.46 22.86 -19.40
N GLN A 214 5.35 23.86 -19.44
CA GLN A 214 5.02 25.19 -19.99
C GLN A 214 4.97 25.21 -21.53
N GLY A 215 5.46 24.17 -22.21
CA GLY A 215 5.37 24.03 -23.67
C GLY A 215 4.13 23.29 -24.18
N GLN A 216 3.26 22.79 -23.29
CA GLN A 216 2.20 21.83 -23.63
C GLN A 216 0.92 22.42 -24.25
N GLU A 217 0.80 23.74 -24.40
CA GLU A 217 -0.34 24.31 -25.15
C GLU A 217 -0.14 24.24 -26.68
N ARG A 218 1.02 23.84 -27.20
CA ARG A 218 1.32 23.99 -28.65
C ARG A 218 1.68 22.75 -29.47
N ARG A 219 1.76 21.54 -28.91
CA ARG A 219 2.13 20.35 -29.70
C ARG A 219 1.37 19.10 -29.28
N GLN A 220 0.12 18.99 -29.73
CA GLN A 220 -0.49 17.67 -29.95
C GLN A 220 0.07 17.12 -31.27
N GLN A 221 0.41 15.82 -31.29
CA GLN A 221 0.86 15.05 -32.46
C GLN A 221 2.36 15.11 -32.80
N ARG A 222 3.18 14.42 -31.98
CA ARG A 222 4.32 13.63 -32.49
C ARG A 222 4.61 12.49 -31.52
N HIS A 223 5.09 11.38 -32.06
CA HIS A 223 5.13 10.05 -31.43
C HIS A 223 5.75 10.05 -30.02
N GLU A 224 5.03 9.46 -29.07
CA GLU A 224 5.36 9.35 -27.65
C GLU A 224 6.39 8.24 -27.39
N GLU A 225 7.63 8.50 -27.77
CA GLU A 225 8.81 7.85 -27.18
C GLU A 225 9.82 8.97 -26.88
N GLU A 226 9.34 10.05 -26.25
CA GLU A 226 10.17 11.17 -25.83
C GLU A 226 10.92 10.79 -24.55
N ASP A 227 12.24 10.89 -24.63
CA ASP A 227 13.20 10.64 -23.58
C ASP A 227 12.72 11.20 -22.22
N LEU A 228 12.55 10.32 -21.23
CA LEU A 228 12.31 10.66 -19.83
C LEU A 228 13.56 11.26 -19.15
N GLU A 229 14.47 11.81 -19.94
CA GLU A 229 15.75 12.35 -19.50
C GLU A 229 15.50 13.53 -18.56
N GLY A 230 15.99 13.40 -17.33
CA GLY A 230 15.76 14.37 -16.25
C GLY A 230 14.43 14.24 -15.49
N GLY A 231 13.61 13.21 -15.75
CA GLY A 231 12.41 12.94 -14.97
C GLY A 231 12.70 12.48 -13.52
N VAL A 232 11.80 12.82 -12.60
CA VAL A 232 11.87 12.34 -11.20
C VAL A 232 10.95 11.14 -11.02
N GLU A 233 11.53 9.98 -10.76
CA GLU A 233 10.76 8.79 -10.46
C GLU A 233 10.24 8.81 -9.01
N PHE A 234 8.98 8.44 -8.82
CA PHE A 234 8.33 8.41 -7.52
C PHE A 234 7.51 7.13 -7.30
N TRP A 235 7.43 6.72 -6.04
CA TRP A 235 6.43 5.80 -5.52
C TRP A 235 5.09 6.49 -5.36
N VAL A 236 4.00 5.76 -5.61
CA VAL A 236 2.66 6.15 -5.21
C VAL A 236 2.32 5.44 -3.91
N VAL A 237 2.25 6.23 -2.85
CA VAL A 237 2.06 5.77 -1.47
C VAL A 237 0.62 6.09 -1.06
N ARG A 238 -0.13 5.09 -0.64
CA ARG A 238 -1.43 5.26 0.02
C ARG A 238 -1.21 5.22 1.53
N ASN A 239 -1.62 6.30 2.20
CA ASN A 239 -1.55 6.44 3.64
C ASN A 239 -2.89 6.07 4.30
N ASN A 240 -2.90 5.98 5.63
CA ASN A 240 -4.03 5.58 6.47
C ASN A 240 -4.46 6.72 7.42
N TRP A 241 -4.30 7.98 7.00
CA TRP A 241 -4.67 9.18 7.77
C TRP A 241 -5.91 9.90 7.21
N GLY A 242 -6.68 9.20 6.39
CA GLY A 242 -7.87 9.72 5.73
C GLY A 242 -7.59 10.55 4.48
N GLU A 243 -8.65 10.79 3.71
CA GLU A 243 -8.59 11.47 2.42
C GLU A 243 -8.12 12.93 2.51
N ALA A 244 -8.37 13.61 3.63
CA ALA A 244 -8.00 15.01 3.81
C ALA A 244 -6.48 15.25 3.87
N TRP A 245 -5.68 14.21 4.13
CA TRP A 245 -4.23 14.31 4.17
C TRP A 245 -3.62 14.13 2.76
N GLY A 246 -2.58 14.90 2.44
CA GLY A 246 -1.83 14.75 1.20
C GLY A 246 -2.66 14.94 -0.08
N GLU A 247 -2.39 14.09 -1.07
CA GLU A 247 -3.09 14.05 -2.35
C GLU A 247 -4.27 13.09 -2.28
N ARG A 248 -5.35 13.47 -1.58
CA ARG A 248 -6.53 12.62 -1.32
C ARG A 248 -6.19 11.33 -0.58
N GLY A 249 -5.39 11.41 0.48
CA GLY A 249 -4.89 10.25 1.24
C GLY A 249 -3.64 9.58 0.64
N PHE A 250 -3.12 10.09 -0.48
CA PHE A 250 -1.91 9.58 -1.13
C PHE A 250 -0.73 10.56 -1.03
N MET A 251 0.46 10.04 -1.27
CA MET A 251 1.70 10.79 -1.43
C MET A 251 2.47 10.24 -2.64
N ARG A 252 3.15 11.15 -3.33
CA ARG A 252 4.21 10.79 -4.28
C ARG A 252 5.55 11.02 -3.60
N LEU A 253 6.36 9.97 -3.47
CA LEU A 253 7.64 9.98 -2.75
C LEU A 253 8.76 9.55 -3.69
N VAL A 254 9.90 10.25 -3.70
CA VAL A 254 11.04 9.86 -4.53
C VAL A 254 11.49 8.41 -4.28
N THR A 255 12.04 7.77 -5.31
CA THR A 255 12.66 6.43 -5.18
C THR A 255 14.17 6.54 -4.92
N SER A 256 14.84 5.42 -4.64
CA SER A 256 16.31 5.34 -4.56
C SER A 256 17.05 5.79 -5.83
N ALA A 257 16.36 5.86 -6.98
CA ALA A 257 16.94 6.40 -8.21
C ALA A 257 17.06 7.94 -8.21
N TYR A 258 16.46 8.63 -7.24
CA TYR A 258 16.50 10.08 -7.15
C TYR A 258 17.93 10.60 -6.91
N SER A 259 18.26 11.71 -7.55
CA SER A 259 19.48 12.47 -7.33
C SER A 259 19.11 13.96 -7.29
N PRO A 260 19.40 14.67 -6.18
CA PRO A 260 19.06 16.09 -6.04
C PRO A 260 19.78 16.99 -7.05
N ASP A 261 20.96 16.57 -7.53
CA ASP A 261 21.77 17.33 -8.48
C ASP A 261 21.43 17.03 -9.95
N GLY A 262 20.42 16.18 -10.20
CA GLY A 262 19.99 15.81 -11.56
C GLY A 262 20.94 14.84 -12.29
N SER A 263 22.00 14.37 -11.63
CA SER A 263 22.87 13.31 -12.15
C SER A 263 22.13 11.97 -12.11
N SER A 264 21.61 11.52 -13.25
CA SER A 264 21.03 10.18 -13.36
C SER A 264 22.15 9.15 -13.15
N SER A 265 22.01 8.32 -12.12
CA SER A 265 22.84 7.12 -11.97
C SER A 265 22.38 6.10 -13.01
N SER A 266 22.89 6.25 -14.23
CA SER A 266 22.72 5.25 -15.29
C SER A 266 23.49 3.99 -14.85
N SER A 267 22.74 2.95 -14.49
CA SER A 267 23.30 1.63 -14.19
C SER A 267 23.94 1.07 -15.47
N SER A 268 25.25 1.27 -15.64
CA SER A 268 26.03 0.59 -16.67
C SER A 268 26.43 -0.79 -16.14
N ASN A 269 25.92 -1.83 -16.80
CA ASN A 269 26.37 -3.21 -16.60
C ASN A 269 27.83 -3.34 -17.09
N GLY A 270 28.79 -3.06 -16.20
CA GLY A 270 30.19 -3.37 -16.39
C GLY A 270 30.52 -4.73 -15.78
N SER A 271 30.77 -5.74 -16.61
CA SER A 271 31.43 -6.98 -16.17
C SER A 271 32.83 -6.64 -15.65
N GLY A 272 33.00 -6.63 -14.34
CA GLY A 272 34.27 -6.34 -13.66
C GLY A 272 34.42 -7.21 -12.42
N ASN A 273 35.34 -8.16 -12.48
CA ASN A 273 35.66 -9.09 -11.41
C ASN A 273 36.47 -8.34 -10.32
N GLY A 274 35.91 -8.16 -9.12
CA GLY A 274 36.61 -7.50 -8.01
C GLY A 274 35.75 -7.42 -6.74
N GLY A 275 36.18 -8.11 -5.69
CA GLY A 275 35.50 -8.11 -4.39
C GLY A 275 35.55 -6.74 -3.72
N GLY A 276 34.38 -6.18 -3.45
CA GLY A 276 34.16 -4.93 -2.73
C GLY A 276 32.70 -4.52 -2.83
N SER A 277 31.94 -4.67 -1.76
CA SER A 277 30.51 -4.38 -1.69
C SER A 277 30.26 -2.86 -1.67
N SER A 278 30.39 -2.18 -2.81
CA SER A 278 29.95 -0.79 -2.99
C SER A 278 28.66 -0.77 -3.80
N SER A 279 27.54 -0.53 -3.12
CA SER A 279 26.21 -0.36 -3.70
C SER A 279 26.19 0.83 -4.66
N SER A 280 26.14 0.56 -5.96
CA SER A 280 26.00 1.53 -7.05
C SER A 280 24.56 2.06 -7.18
N GLY A 281 23.98 2.55 -6.08
CA GLY A 281 22.64 3.16 -6.02
C GLY A 281 22.72 4.69 -6.01
N GLY A 282 21.73 5.37 -6.59
CA GLY A 282 21.60 6.83 -6.47
C GLY A 282 21.51 7.29 -5.01
N SER A 283 21.80 8.57 -4.74
CA SER A 283 21.73 9.13 -3.38
C SER A 283 20.31 9.22 -2.81
N GLY A 284 19.30 8.84 -3.60
CA GLY A 284 17.87 8.90 -3.30
C GLY A 284 17.41 8.10 -2.09
N GLU A 285 18.17 7.08 -1.66
CA GLU A 285 17.89 6.35 -0.41
C GLU A 285 17.89 7.28 0.82
N ARG A 286 18.63 8.38 0.77
CA ARG A 286 18.63 9.40 1.84
C ARG A 286 17.43 10.33 1.80
N TYR A 287 16.61 10.27 0.74
CA TYR A 287 15.50 11.22 0.51
C TYR A 287 14.12 10.57 0.51
N ASN A 288 14.07 9.24 0.53
CA ASN A 288 12.84 8.45 0.41
C ASN A 288 12.34 7.91 1.76
N LEU A 289 12.76 8.49 2.88
CA LEU A 289 12.25 8.18 4.22
C LEU A 289 12.42 6.70 4.63
N GLY A 290 13.37 5.99 4.03
CA GLY A 290 13.61 4.58 4.30
C GLY A 290 12.54 3.63 3.72
N ILE A 291 11.63 4.11 2.85
CA ILE A 291 10.47 3.33 2.38
C ILE A 291 10.83 2.02 1.67
N GLU A 292 12.06 1.91 1.16
CA GLU A 292 12.53 0.74 0.41
C GLU A 292 13.28 -0.29 1.28
N THR A 293 13.38 -0.06 2.59
CA THR A 293 14.22 -0.86 3.49
C THR A 293 13.48 -2.05 4.10
N ASP A 294 12.19 -1.90 4.41
CA ASP A 294 11.36 -2.95 4.99
C ASP A 294 9.94 -2.88 4.43
N CYS A 295 9.67 -3.77 3.48
CA CYS A 295 8.33 -3.97 2.93
C CYS A 295 7.90 -5.43 3.12
N SER A 296 6.61 -5.65 3.02
CA SER A 296 6.00 -6.96 3.16
C SER A 296 4.81 -7.11 2.22
N PHE A 297 4.45 -8.35 1.94
CA PHE A 297 3.36 -8.70 1.05
C PHE A 297 2.62 -9.93 1.57
N ALA A 298 1.39 -10.08 1.10
CA ALA A 298 0.64 -11.33 1.18
C ALA A 298 -0.04 -11.63 -0.16
N VAL A 299 -0.25 -12.91 -0.44
CA VAL A 299 -1.07 -13.36 -1.56
C VAL A 299 -2.41 -13.81 -0.98
N PRO A 300 -3.54 -13.24 -1.43
CA PRO A 300 -4.85 -13.68 -0.96
C PRO A 300 -5.06 -15.17 -1.24
N GLY A 301 -5.56 -15.87 -0.24
CA GLY A 301 -6.04 -17.23 -0.36
C GLY A 301 -7.51 -17.23 -0.79
N ARG A 302 -8.28 -18.11 -0.18
CA ARG A 302 -9.73 -18.21 -0.39
C ARG A 302 -10.49 -17.52 0.74
N TRP A 303 -11.69 -17.04 0.41
CA TRP A 303 -12.72 -16.79 1.41
C TRP A 303 -13.21 -18.13 1.95
N VAL A 304 -13.17 -18.32 3.26
CA VAL A 304 -13.65 -19.53 3.94
C VAL A 304 -14.70 -19.19 4.99
N PRO A 305 -15.69 -20.06 5.22
CA PRO A 305 -16.55 -19.95 6.40
C PRO A 305 -15.72 -19.93 7.69
N ALA A 306 -16.11 -19.09 8.65
CA ALA A 306 -15.43 -19.03 9.95
C ALA A 306 -15.38 -20.39 10.68
N SER A 307 -16.42 -21.21 10.52
CA SER A 307 -16.51 -22.58 11.06
C SER A 307 -15.36 -23.48 10.62
N ASP A 308 -14.88 -23.32 9.39
CA ASP A 308 -13.81 -24.15 8.82
C ASP A 308 -12.45 -23.83 9.46
N LEU A 309 -12.35 -22.69 10.15
CA LEU A 309 -11.18 -22.25 10.90
C LEU A 309 -11.36 -22.38 12.42
N GLY A 310 -12.45 -23.05 12.85
CA GLY A 310 -12.73 -23.32 14.27
C GLY A 310 -13.29 -22.13 15.04
N PHE A 311 -14.12 -21.30 14.39
CA PHE A 311 -14.86 -20.20 15.01
C PHE A 311 -16.37 -20.43 14.95
#